data_AF-A0A2V6KA31-F1
#
_entry.id   AF-A0A2V6KA31-F1
#
_cell.length_a   1.000
_cell.length_b   1.000
_cell.length_c   1.000
_cell.angle_alpha   90.00
_cell.angle_beta   90.00
_cell.angle_gamma   90.00
#
_symmetry.space_group_name_H-M   'P 1'
#
loop_
_entity.id
_entity.type
_entity.pdbx_description
1 polymer ?
#
loop_
_entity_poly.entity_id
_entity_poly.type
_entity_poly.pdbx_seq_one_letter_code
_entity_poly.pdbx_strand_id
1 'polypeptide(L)'
;MIQLKHGIQPASLSASARSATRQKTTSEKKKNAGLRFERVFSNAAVAPFDQMEWERRTAEINDDSGKVIFKQEDIEVPKSWSALATKIAVSKYFYGDIAKGTDPYKGGREMSVRQLIHRVTRT
;
A
#
# COMPACT_ATOMS: atom_id res chain seq x y z
N MET A 1 -10.86 -64.58 -23.90
CA MET A 1 -10.97 -65.86 -23.17
C MET A 1 -9.58 -66.46 -23.02
N ILE A 2 -9.30 -67.05 -21.85
CA ILE A 2 -8.11 -67.85 -21.51
C ILE A 2 -6.85 -66.99 -21.26
N GLN A 3 -6.09 -67.05 -20.17
CA GLN A 3 -6.20 -67.52 -18.77
C GLN A 3 -4.84 -67.08 -18.16
N LEU A 4 -4.80 -66.66 -16.90
CA LEU A 4 -3.53 -66.42 -16.20
C LEU A 4 -2.78 -67.75 -15.98
N LYS A 5 -1.47 -67.77 -16.22
CA LYS A 5 -0.56 -68.77 -15.63
C LYS A 5 0.38 -68.10 -14.64
N HIS A 6 0.45 -68.74 -13.47
CA HIS A 6 1.16 -68.33 -12.27
C HIS A 6 2.63 -68.79 -12.29
N GLY A 7 3.49 -67.97 -11.70
CA GLY A 7 4.58 -68.46 -10.83
C GLY A 7 5.92 -68.82 -11.48
N ILE A 8 6.90 -67.93 -11.33
CA ILE A 8 8.32 -68.29 -11.13
C ILE A 8 8.87 -67.34 -10.05
N GLN A 9 9.47 -67.89 -8.98
CA GLN A 9 10.26 -67.17 -7.96
C GLN A 9 11.66 -67.82 -7.88
N PRO A 10 12.68 -67.15 -7.31
CA PRO A 10 13.41 -66.02 -7.87
C PRO A 10 14.87 -66.42 -8.16
N ALA A 11 15.49 -65.92 -9.24
CA ALA A 11 16.93 -66.06 -9.39
C ALA A 11 17.63 -64.94 -8.61
N SER A 12 18.09 -65.29 -7.40
CA SER A 12 19.03 -64.48 -6.63
C SER A 12 20.37 -64.43 -7.36
N LEU A 13 20.81 -63.23 -7.74
CA LEU A 13 22.22 -62.97 -8.02
C LEU A 13 22.63 -61.70 -7.29
N SER A 14 23.38 -61.93 -6.22
CA SER A 14 24.17 -60.93 -5.51
C SER A 14 25.16 -60.28 -6.47
N ALA A 15 25.00 -58.99 -6.72
CA ALA A 15 26.06 -58.17 -7.24
C ALA A 15 26.07 -56.86 -6.45
N SER A 16 27.06 -56.76 -5.55
CA SER A 16 27.36 -55.57 -4.77
C SER A 16 27.71 -54.40 -5.70
N ALA A 17 26.72 -53.61 -6.09
CA ALA A 17 26.94 -52.33 -6.74
C ALA A 17 27.42 -51.34 -5.67
N ARG A 18 28.71 -51.03 -5.67
CA ARG A 18 29.27 -49.91 -4.90
C ARG A 18 28.50 -48.65 -5.32
N SER A 19 27.68 -48.12 -4.42
CA SER A 19 27.02 -46.83 -4.62
C SER A 19 28.08 -45.75 -4.69
N ALA A 20 28.39 -45.28 -5.89
CA ALA A 20 29.08 -44.02 -6.07
C ALA A 20 28.13 -42.92 -5.56
N THR A 21 28.37 -42.43 -4.36
CA THR A 21 27.64 -41.31 -3.79
C THR A 21 27.87 -40.09 -4.67
N ARG A 22 26.90 -39.76 -5.53
CA ARG A 22 26.89 -38.53 -6.30
C ARG A 22 26.80 -37.37 -5.31
N GLN A 23 27.93 -36.80 -4.92
CA GLN A 23 27.97 -35.53 -4.20
C GLN A 23 27.39 -34.47 -5.12
N LYS A 24 26.11 -34.17 -4.91
CA LYS A 24 25.43 -33.04 -5.52
C LYS A 24 26.02 -31.80 -4.84
N THR A 25 26.99 -31.16 -5.48
CA THR A 25 27.44 -29.82 -5.09
C THR A 25 26.27 -28.87 -5.34
N THR A 26 25.39 -28.73 -4.34
CA THR A 26 24.44 -27.64 -4.29
C THR A 26 25.25 -26.39 -4.03
N SER A 27 25.68 -25.72 -5.10
CA SER A 27 26.05 -24.33 -5.00
C SER A 27 24.80 -23.59 -4.50
N GLU A 28 24.84 -23.14 -3.24
CA GLU A 28 23.81 -22.28 -2.70
C GLU A 28 23.72 -21.06 -3.61
N LYS A 29 22.64 -20.97 -4.39
CA LYS A 29 22.34 -19.76 -5.14
C LYS A 29 22.20 -18.65 -4.12
N LYS A 30 23.21 -17.77 -4.02
CA LYS A 30 23.11 -16.52 -3.25
C LYS A 30 21.82 -15.86 -3.69
N LYS A 31 20.82 -15.83 -2.79
CA LYS A 31 19.59 -15.09 -3.04
C LYS A 31 20.02 -13.64 -3.25
N ASN A 32 19.77 -13.10 -4.43
CA ASN A 32 20.07 -11.71 -4.72
C ASN A 32 19.36 -10.87 -3.66
N ALA A 33 20.13 -10.21 -2.79
CA ALA A 33 19.55 -9.31 -1.80
C ALA A 33 18.87 -8.16 -2.56
N GLY A 34 17.59 -7.92 -2.27
CA GLY A 34 16.84 -6.82 -2.86
C GLY A 34 17.46 -5.45 -2.52
N LEU A 35 16.98 -4.41 -3.19
CA LEU A 35 17.38 -3.04 -2.91
C LEU A 35 17.11 -2.69 -1.45
N ARG A 36 18.11 -2.08 -0.79
CA ARG A 36 17.99 -1.54 0.56
C ARG A 36 17.95 -0.02 0.46
N PHE A 37 17.00 0.58 1.17
CA PHE A 37 16.83 2.02 1.23
C PHE A 37 16.93 2.46 2.68
N GLU A 38 17.80 3.43 2.94
CA GLU A 38 17.87 4.10 4.23
C GLU A 38 16.67 5.05 4.37
N ARG A 39 16.11 5.09 5.58
CA ARG A 39 15.00 6.00 5.88
C ARG A 39 15.56 7.36 6.31
N VAL A 40 15.15 8.42 5.63
CA VAL A 40 15.57 9.79 5.96
C VAL A 40 14.45 10.58 6.66
N PHE A 41 13.24 10.54 6.10
CA PHE A 41 12.07 11.31 6.59
C PHE A 41 10.96 10.44 7.19
N SER A 42 11.27 9.18 7.53
CA SER A 42 10.27 8.27 8.08
C SER A 42 10.85 7.42 9.20
N ASN A 43 10.03 7.15 10.20
CA ASN A 43 10.32 6.15 11.23
C ASN A 43 9.51 4.88 10.95
N ALA A 44 10.16 3.71 10.99
CA ALA A 44 9.48 2.42 10.80
C ALA A 44 8.51 2.07 11.94
N ALA A 45 8.73 2.62 13.14
CA ALA A 45 7.93 2.34 14.33
C ALA A 45 6.69 3.24 14.46
N VAL A 46 6.57 4.31 13.65
CA VAL A 46 5.51 5.31 13.80
C VAL A 46 4.77 5.49 12.48
N ALA A 47 3.45 5.47 12.50
CA ALA A 47 2.67 5.76 11.30
C ALA A 47 3.01 7.18 10.80
N PRO A 48 3.18 7.40 9.48
CA PRO A 48 3.57 8.71 8.95
C PRO A 48 2.65 9.85 9.38
N PHE A 49 1.37 9.54 9.52
CA PHE A 49 0.30 10.44 9.91
C PHE A 49 0.34 10.91 11.36
N ASP A 50 1.00 10.15 12.24
CA ASP A 50 1.15 10.45 13.67
C ASP A 50 2.42 11.28 13.95
N GLN A 51 3.31 11.43 12.95
CA GLN A 51 4.54 12.22 13.05
C GLN A 51 4.30 13.72 12.79
N MET A 52 3.06 14.12 12.46
CA MET A 52 2.69 15.49 12.13
C MET A 52 1.56 15.98 13.03
N GLU A 53 1.52 17.28 13.29
CA GLU A 53 0.39 17.93 13.95
C GLU A 53 -0.69 18.31 12.94
N TRP A 54 -1.94 18.14 13.35
CA TRP A 54 -3.13 18.38 12.54
C TRP A 54 -4.08 19.29 13.27
N GLU A 55 -4.81 20.10 12.52
CA GLU A 55 -5.85 20.95 13.08
C GLU A 55 -7.03 21.08 12.12
N ARG A 56 -8.15 21.52 12.69
CA ARG A 56 -9.37 21.77 11.94
C ARG A 56 -9.46 23.24 11.56
N ARG A 57 -9.71 23.54 10.29
CA ARG A 57 -9.83 24.89 9.75
C ARG A 57 -11.08 25.05 8.90
N THR A 58 -11.40 26.28 8.57
CA THR A 58 -12.34 26.62 7.50
C THR A 58 -11.55 27.12 6.29
N ALA A 59 -11.79 26.53 5.12
CA ALA A 59 -11.28 27.02 3.86
C ALA A 59 -12.33 27.91 3.19
N GLU A 60 -12.03 29.19 3.06
CA GLU A 60 -12.90 30.18 2.41
C GLU A 60 -12.15 30.94 1.33
N ILE A 61 -12.75 31.03 0.14
CA ILE A 61 -12.23 31.80 -0.98
C ILE A 61 -13.28 32.86 -1.33
N ASN A 62 -12.82 34.11 -1.38
CA ASN A 62 -13.61 35.29 -1.70
C ASN A 62 -13.19 35.84 -3.06
N ASP A 63 -14.11 36.49 -3.77
CA ASP A 63 -13.81 37.28 -4.95
C ASP A 63 -13.30 38.69 -4.58
N ASP A 64 -12.98 39.50 -5.58
CA ASP A 64 -12.48 40.87 -5.40
C ASP A 64 -13.50 41.81 -4.76
N SER A 65 -14.79 41.44 -4.77
CA SER A 65 -15.88 42.17 -4.08
C SER A 65 -16.07 41.71 -2.63
N GLY A 66 -15.29 40.72 -2.17
CA GLY A 66 -15.41 40.13 -0.83
C GLY A 66 -16.51 39.07 -0.71
N LYS A 67 -17.15 38.67 -1.81
CA LYS A 67 -18.19 37.63 -1.79
C LYS A 67 -17.55 36.25 -1.72
N VAL A 68 -18.08 35.41 -0.83
CA VAL A 68 -17.68 34.01 -0.69
C VAL A 68 -18.08 33.23 -1.94
N ILE A 69 -17.09 32.73 -2.69
CA ILE A 69 -17.30 31.87 -3.86
C ILE A 69 -17.06 30.40 -3.56
N PHE A 70 -16.36 30.09 -2.47
CA PHE A 70 -16.17 28.73 -1.97
C PHE A 70 -15.98 28.75 -0.46
N LYS A 71 -16.66 27.86 0.25
CA LYS A 71 -16.48 27.65 1.68
C LYS A 71 -16.62 26.18 2.03
N GLN A 72 -15.68 25.67 2.81
CA GLN A 72 -15.76 24.35 3.42
C GLN A 72 -15.21 24.41 4.84
N GLU A 73 -16.04 24.01 5.80
CA GLU A 73 -15.78 24.10 7.23
C GLU A 73 -15.26 22.78 7.79
N ASP A 74 -14.68 22.82 8.99
CA ASP A 74 -14.30 21.66 9.79
C ASP A 74 -13.33 20.67 9.09
N ILE A 75 -12.51 21.17 8.16
CA ILE A 75 -11.56 20.35 7.40
C ILE A 75 -10.29 20.09 8.21
N GLU A 76 -9.80 18.85 8.18
CA GLU A 76 -8.56 18.46 8.84
C GLU A 76 -7.36 18.65 7.89
N VAL A 77 -6.40 19.48 8.30
CA VAL A 77 -5.19 19.79 7.53
C VAL A 77 -3.94 19.80 8.41
N PRO A 78 -2.73 19.63 7.83
CA PRO A 78 -1.49 19.80 8.59
C PRO A 78 -1.41 21.21 9.18
N LYS A 79 -1.07 21.30 10.47
CA LYS A 79 -0.93 22.59 11.16
C LYS A 79 0.16 23.47 10.54
N SER A 80 1.21 22.86 9.99
CA SER A 80 2.30 23.55 9.30
C SER A 80 1.91 24.22 7.98
N TRP A 81 0.73 23.93 7.41
CA TRP A 81 0.30 24.54 6.16
C TRP A 81 -0.13 25.99 6.33
N SER A 82 0.19 26.82 5.35
CA SER A 82 -0.37 28.16 5.26
C SER A 82 -1.87 28.12 4.93
N ALA A 83 -2.57 29.23 5.21
CA ALA A 83 -3.97 29.39 4.82
C ALA A 83 -4.16 29.25 3.30
N LEU A 84 -3.21 29.74 2.50
CA LEU A 84 -3.25 29.62 1.04
C LEU A 84 -3.14 28.16 0.58
N ALA A 85 -2.19 27.40 1.14
CA ALA A 85 -2.03 25.97 0.83
C ALA A 85 -3.31 25.19 1.16
N THR A 86 -3.92 25.49 2.31
CA THR A 86 -5.21 24.92 2.74
C THR A 86 -6.31 25.20 1.71
N LYS A 87 -6.49 26.47 1.31
CA LYS A 87 -7.51 26.86 0.32
C LYS A 87 -7.32 26.18 -1.03
N ILE A 88 -6.08 26.11 -1.54
CA ILE A 88 -5.78 25.46 -2.82
C ILE A 88 -6.06 23.96 -2.74
N ALA A 89 -5.53 23.27 -1.71
CA ALA A 89 -5.73 21.84 -1.53
C ALA A 89 -7.22 21.47 -1.52
N VAL A 90 -8.00 22.21 -0.74
CA VAL A 90 -9.42 21.92 -0.53
C VAL A 90 -10.25 22.28 -1.75
N SER A 91 -10.02 23.43 -2.37
CA SER A 91 -10.83 23.85 -3.54
C SER A 91 -10.50 23.07 -4.82
N LYS A 92 -9.28 22.54 -4.97
CA LYS A 92 -8.82 21.91 -6.21
C LYS A 92 -8.66 20.40 -6.13
N TYR A 93 -8.29 19.85 -4.97
CA TYR A 93 -7.88 18.46 -4.87
C TYR A 93 -8.77 17.58 -4.01
N PHE A 94 -9.59 18.16 -3.11
CA PHE A 94 -10.59 17.40 -2.39
C PHE A 94 -11.63 16.85 -3.37
N TYR A 95 -11.75 15.53 -3.38
CA TYR A 95 -12.65 14.79 -4.25
C TYR A 95 -14.05 14.68 -3.63
N GLY A 96 -15.03 14.39 -4.48
CA GLY A 96 -16.41 14.16 -4.08
C GLY A 96 -17.27 15.43 -4.03
N ASP A 97 -18.57 15.19 -3.87
CA ASP A 97 -19.61 16.21 -3.91
C ASP A 97 -20.20 16.40 -2.51
N ILE A 98 -20.21 17.64 -2.03
CA ILE A 98 -20.72 17.95 -0.70
C ILE A 98 -22.23 17.71 -0.60
N ALA A 99 -22.96 17.80 -1.72
CA ALA A 99 -24.38 17.48 -1.76
C ALA A 99 -24.68 16.01 -1.44
N LYS A 100 -23.68 15.12 -1.57
CA LYS A 100 -23.76 13.70 -1.24
C LYS A 100 -23.27 13.39 0.19
N GLY A 101 -23.03 14.43 1.00
CA GLY A 101 -22.50 14.33 2.36
C GLY A 101 -20.96 14.36 2.39
N THR A 102 -20.40 13.90 3.52
CA THR A 102 -18.96 14.00 3.82
C THR A 102 -18.24 12.65 3.89
N ASP A 103 -18.88 11.59 3.36
CA ASP A 103 -18.31 10.24 3.30
C ASP A 103 -17.73 9.96 1.91
N PRO A 104 -16.40 9.97 1.72
CA PRO A 104 -15.77 9.78 0.41
C PRO A 104 -16.07 8.42 -0.23
N TYR A 105 -16.32 7.38 0.57
CA TYR A 105 -16.61 6.04 0.05
C TYR A 105 -17.98 5.94 -0.62
N LYS A 106 -18.88 6.89 -0.32
CA LYS A 106 -20.22 7.01 -0.92
C LYS A 106 -20.29 8.13 -1.97
N GLY A 107 -19.14 8.72 -2.35
CA GLY A 107 -19.06 9.85 -3.26
C GLY A 107 -19.33 11.21 -2.61
N GLY A 108 -19.43 11.25 -1.27
CA GLY A 108 -19.42 12.47 -0.49
C GLY A 108 -18.06 13.17 -0.57
N ARG A 109 -18.01 14.43 -0.16
CA ARG A 109 -16.80 15.25 -0.23
C ARG A 109 -15.78 14.87 0.84
N GLU A 110 -14.51 14.84 0.45
CA GLU A 110 -13.39 14.71 1.39
C GLU A 110 -13.38 15.88 2.39
N MET A 111 -13.05 15.57 3.64
CA MET A 111 -12.97 16.51 4.77
C MET A 111 -11.59 16.53 5.42
N SER A 112 -10.64 15.72 4.93
CA SER A 112 -9.28 15.65 5.48
C SER A 112 -8.25 15.46 4.38
N VAL A 113 -7.10 16.14 4.52
CA VAL A 113 -5.94 15.91 3.64
C VAL A 113 -5.42 14.47 3.77
N ARG A 114 -5.64 13.80 4.91
CA ARG A 114 -5.31 12.36 5.05
C ARG A 114 -6.09 11.52 4.06
N GLN A 115 -7.38 11.82 3.86
CA GLN A 115 -8.24 11.10 2.90
C GLN A 115 -7.72 11.28 1.48
N LEU A 116 -7.35 12.52 1.11
CA LEU A 116 -6.70 12.82 -0.17
C LEU A 116 -5.41 12.01 -0.36
N ILE A 117 -4.51 12.03 0.62
CA ILE A 117 -3.22 11.31 0.54
C ILE A 117 -3.46 9.80 0.41
N HIS A 118 -4.36 9.25 1.21
CA HIS A 118 -4.72 7.83 1.14
C HIS A 118 -5.29 7.45 -0.23
N ARG A 119 -6.14 8.29 -0.82
CA ARG A 119 -6.68 8.05 -2.17
C ARG A 119 -5.56 7.98 -3.20
N VAL A 120 -4.60 8.90 -3.16
CA VAL A 120 -3.50 8.96 -4.14
C VAL A 120 -2.50 7.81 -3.96
N THR A 121 -2.29 7.35 -2.73
CA THR A 121 -1.27 6.32 -2.44
C THR A 121 -1.76 4.88 -2.62
N ARG A 122 -3.06 4.66 -2.91
CA ARG A 122 -3.63 3.31 -3.07
C ARG A 122 -3.56 2.77 -4.51
N THR A 123 -3.07 3.56 -5.46
CA THR A 123 -2.77 3.12 -6.84
C THR A 123 -1.41 2.48 -6.92
#